data_AF-A0A2V9S2T3-F1
#
_entry.id   AF-A0A2V9S2T3-F1
#
_cell.length_a   1.000
_cell.length_b   1.000
_cell.length_c   1.000
_cell.angle_alpha   90.00
_cell.angle_beta   90.00
_cell.angle_gamma   90.00
#
_symmetry.space_group_name_H-M   'P 1'
#
loop_
_entity.id
_entity.type
_entity.pdbx_description
1 polymer ?
#
loop_
_entity_poly.entity_id
_entity_poly.type
_entity_poly.pdbx_seq_one_letter_code
_entity_poly.pdbx_strand_id
1 'polypeptide(L)'
;MTPNVQVGTILIEDRPIITQTLGLESESYSGNWGVVKLNGSVLERKIRSVGWNCFFLAEEVKSTVFGSLAAKSIQKALKRIFLKVQKQDFNCLEVTEMVENRFLGVPYTTICTHSRHIQQGCLLDSPQVRRMTQHDAEWPRG
;
A
#
# COMPACT_ATOMS: atom_id res chain seq x y z
N MET A 1 -17.51 -5.37 4.84
CA MET A 1 -16.64 -5.87 5.95
C MET A 1 -15.24 -5.31 5.71
N THR A 2 -14.48 -4.98 6.75
CA THR A 2 -13.08 -4.53 6.56
C THR A 2 -12.20 -5.75 6.28
N PRO A 3 -11.42 -5.78 5.19
CA PRO A 3 -10.52 -6.89 4.88
C PRO A 3 -9.58 -7.20 6.05
N ASN A 4 -9.28 -8.48 6.27
CA ASN A 4 -8.26 -8.88 7.23
C ASN A 4 -6.88 -8.56 6.63
N VAL A 5 -6.06 -7.82 7.38
CA VAL A 5 -4.71 -7.45 6.99
C VAL A 5 -3.71 -8.15 7.90
N GLN A 6 -2.74 -8.81 7.29
CA GLN A 6 -1.69 -9.58 7.94
C GLN A 6 -0.34 -9.35 7.22
N VAL A 7 0.73 -9.96 7.72
CA VAL A 7 2.02 -9.93 7.03
C VAL A 7 1.89 -10.55 5.63
N GLY A 8 2.48 -9.91 4.63
CA GLY A 8 2.36 -10.24 3.21
C GLY A 8 1.12 -9.68 2.52
N THR A 9 0.21 -9.00 3.24
CA THR A 9 -0.92 -8.31 2.62
C THR A 9 -0.42 -7.15 1.77
N ILE A 10 -0.91 -7.09 0.52
CA ILE A 10 -0.65 -5.99 -0.40
C ILE A 10 -1.84 -5.03 -0.41
N LEU A 11 -1.53 -3.76 -0.24
CA LEU A 11 -2.46 -2.67 -0.39
C LEU A 11 -2.06 -1.86 -1.60
N ILE A 12 -3.01 -1.55 -2.47
CA ILE A 12 -2.80 -0.69 -3.63
C ILE A 12 -3.69 0.54 -3.51
N GLU A 13 -3.19 1.65 -4.03
CA GLU A 13 -4.03 2.78 -4.36
C GLU A 13 -4.90 2.37 -5.55
N ASP A 14 -6.21 2.45 -5.37
CA ASP A 14 -7.24 2.08 -6.33
C ASP A 14 -7.29 3.09 -7.46
N ARG A 15 -6.35 2.92 -8.40
CA ARG A 15 -6.33 3.63 -9.66
C ARG A 15 -6.95 2.73 -10.72
N PRO A 16 -8.03 3.14 -11.40
CA PRO A 16 -8.70 2.33 -12.42
C PRO A 16 -7.74 1.79 -13.48
N ILE A 17 -6.76 2.60 -13.91
CA ILE A 17 -5.76 2.16 -14.88
C ILE A 17 -4.90 0.99 -14.39
N ILE A 18 -4.56 0.95 -13.09
CA ILE A 18 -3.78 -0.13 -12.49
C ILE A 18 -4.68 -1.36 -12.31
N THR A 19 -5.83 -1.19 -11.66
CA THR A 19 -6.72 -2.30 -11.31
C THR A 19 -7.33 -2.97 -12.53
N GLN A 20 -7.71 -2.22 -13.57
CA GLN A 20 -8.27 -2.78 -14.81
C GLN A 20 -7.20 -3.44 -15.69
N THR A 21 -6.06 -2.77 -15.93
CA THR A 21 -4.97 -3.33 -16.75
C THR A 21 -4.41 -4.62 -16.16
N LEU A 22 -4.31 -4.66 -14.83
CA LEU A 22 -3.83 -5.83 -14.12
C LEU A 22 -4.97 -6.80 -13.73
N GLY A 23 -6.23 -6.51 -14.06
CA GLY A 23 -7.40 -7.30 -13.65
C GLY A 23 -7.36 -7.68 -12.17
N LEU A 24 -7.04 -6.73 -11.28
CA LEU A 24 -6.90 -6.97 -9.85
C LEU A 24 -8.25 -6.87 -9.16
N GLU A 25 -8.61 -7.91 -8.44
CA GLU A 25 -9.68 -7.83 -7.45
C GLU A 25 -9.13 -7.17 -6.18
N SER A 26 -9.66 -6.00 -5.88
CA SER A 26 -9.30 -5.20 -4.72
C SER A 26 -10.54 -4.97 -3.85
N GLU A 27 -10.42 -5.19 -2.54
CA GLU A 27 -11.45 -4.85 -1.57
C GLU A 27 -11.11 -3.51 -0.91
N SER A 28 -12.06 -2.57 -0.91
CA SER A 28 -11.86 -1.24 -0.30
C SER A 28 -11.48 -1.36 1.17
N TYR A 29 -10.45 -0.60 1.59
CA TYR A 29 -9.92 -0.64 2.95
C TYR A 29 -9.96 0.73 3.64
N SER A 30 -9.41 1.76 3.02
CA SER A 30 -9.41 3.13 3.58
C SER A 30 -9.14 4.19 2.52
N GLY A 31 -10.08 5.11 2.31
CA GLY A 31 -9.98 6.10 1.23
C GLY A 31 -9.82 5.40 -0.11
N ASN A 32 -8.85 5.84 -0.91
CA ASN A 32 -8.54 5.24 -2.20
C ASN A 32 -7.63 4.01 -2.09
N TRP A 33 -7.41 3.44 -0.89
CA TRP A 33 -6.60 2.24 -0.73
C TRP A 33 -7.48 1.00 -0.59
N GLY A 34 -7.13 -0.05 -1.33
CA GLY A 34 -7.76 -1.36 -1.26
C GLY A 34 -6.75 -2.49 -1.09
N VAL A 35 -7.24 -3.63 -0.58
CA VAL A 35 -6.46 -4.85 -0.36
C VAL A 35 -6.62 -5.78 -1.55
N VAL A 36 -5.52 -6.21 -2.15
CA VAL A 36 -5.52 -7.15 -3.27
C VAL A 36 -5.53 -8.58 -2.75
N LYS A 37 -6.33 -9.45 -3.36
CA LYS A 37 -6.39 -10.89 -3.05
C LYS A 37 -5.23 -11.71 -3.65
N LEU A 38 -4.03 -11.13 -3.74
CA LEU A 38 -2.84 -11.78 -4.29
C LEU A 38 -1.67 -11.56 -3.34
N ASN A 39 -0.79 -12.55 -3.23
CA ASN A 39 0.49 -12.39 -2.55
C ASN A 39 1.51 -11.65 -3.45
N GLY A 40 2.60 -11.18 -2.85
CA GLY A 40 3.60 -10.34 -3.53
C GLY A 40 4.14 -10.93 -4.82
N SER A 41 4.49 -12.22 -4.80
CA SER A 41 5.10 -12.90 -5.96
C SER A 41 4.11 -13.14 -7.10
N VAL A 42 2.83 -13.40 -6.81
CA VAL A 42 1.79 -13.52 -7.83
C VAL A 42 1.49 -12.16 -8.44
N LEU A 43 1.38 -11.11 -7.63
CA LEU A 43 1.18 -9.75 -8.13
C LEU A 43 2.33 -9.33 -9.05
N GLU A 44 3.58 -9.52 -8.64
CA GLU A 44 4.75 -9.18 -9.46
C GLU A 44 4.78 -9.91 -10.80
N ARG A 45 4.44 -11.22 -10.83
CA ARG A 45 4.35 -11.96 -12.09
C ARG A 45 3.27 -11.41 -13.00
N LYS A 46 2.12 -11.03 -12.45
CA LYS A 46 1.01 -10.45 -13.23
C LYS A 46 1.40 -9.10 -13.81
N ILE A 47 2.02 -8.24 -13.01
CA ILE A 47 2.57 -6.95 -13.44
C ILE A 47 3.55 -7.15 -14.61
N ARG A 48 4.51 -8.06 -14.47
CA ARG A 48 5.47 -8.36 -15.55
C ARG A 48 4.82 -8.92 -16.81
N SER A 49 3.77 -9.75 -16.68
CA SER A 49 3.08 -10.34 -17.85
C SER A 49 2.39 -9.32 -18.77
N VAL A 50 2.08 -8.13 -18.26
CA VAL A 50 1.49 -7.03 -19.04
C VAL A 50 2.52 -5.97 -19.42
N GLY A 51 3.82 -6.23 -19.21
CA GLY A 51 4.91 -5.30 -19.53
C GLY A 51 5.05 -4.13 -18.56
N TRP A 52 4.44 -4.21 -17.38
CA TRP A 52 4.59 -3.22 -16.32
C TRP A 52 5.67 -3.66 -15.32
N ASN A 53 6.06 -2.74 -14.43
CA ASN A 53 7.09 -2.94 -13.43
C ASN A 53 6.59 -2.59 -12.03
N CYS A 54 7.09 -3.31 -11.02
CA CYS A 54 6.87 -3.02 -9.61
C CYS A 54 8.21 -2.70 -8.97
N PHE A 55 8.41 -1.43 -8.59
CA PHE A 55 9.63 -0.96 -7.95
C PHE A 55 9.52 -1.11 -6.45
N PHE A 56 10.51 -1.74 -5.85
CA PHE A 56 10.70 -1.76 -4.41
C PHE A 56 11.44 -0.49 -3.99
N LEU A 57 10.84 0.28 -3.09
CA LEU A 57 11.49 1.46 -2.51
C LEU A 57 12.06 1.07 -1.16
N ALA A 58 13.36 1.32 -0.95
CA ALA A 58 14.08 0.90 0.26
C ALA A 58 13.59 1.56 1.56
N GLU A 59 12.67 2.53 1.47
CA GLU A 59 12.09 3.19 2.63
C GLU A 59 10.99 2.32 3.28
N GLU A 60 11.32 1.75 4.44
CA GLU A 60 10.33 1.18 5.36
C GLU A 60 9.48 2.30 5.94
N VAL A 61 8.16 2.18 5.81
CA VAL A 61 7.21 3.07 6.46
C VAL A 61 6.49 2.30 7.56
N LYS A 62 6.61 2.78 8.78
CA LYS A 62 5.99 2.15 9.95
C LYS A 62 5.14 3.08 10.79
N SER A 63 4.25 2.49 11.58
CA SER A 63 3.38 3.21 12.50
C SER A 63 3.14 2.40 13.76
N THR A 64 3.26 3.08 14.90
CA THR A 64 3.00 2.53 16.22
C THR A 64 1.67 3.06 16.76
N VAL A 65 0.86 2.17 17.32
CA VAL A 65 -0.42 2.47 17.97
C VAL A 65 -0.50 1.79 19.33
N PHE A 66 -1.05 2.47 20.33
CA PHE A 66 -1.33 1.85 21.62
C PHE A 66 -2.49 0.85 21.52
N GLY A 67 -2.41 -0.23 22.29
CA GLY A 67 -3.34 -1.36 22.27
C GLY A 67 -2.71 -2.64 21.71
N SER A 68 -3.42 -3.74 21.87
CA SER A 68 -3.08 -5.04 21.28
C SER A 68 -3.31 -5.06 19.77
N LEU A 69 -2.72 -6.06 19.12
CA LEU A 69 -2.87 -6.40 17.71
C LEU A 69 -4.28 -6.89 17.45
N ALA A 70 -5.16 -5.93 17.20
CA ALA A 70 -6.54 -6.15 16.79
C ALA A 70 -6.78 -5.42 15.47
N ALA A 71 -7.82 -5.84 14.73
CA ALA A 71 -8.18 -5.25 13.44
C ALA A 71 -8.30 -3.71 13.49
N LYS A 72 -8.85 -3.16 14.59
CA LYS A 72 -8.96 -1.71 14.80
C LYS A 72 -7.60 -1.02 14.96
N SER A 73 -6.67 -1.64 15.69
CA SER A 73 -5.30 -1.13 15.86
C SER A 73 -4.57 -1.15 14.52
N ILE A 74 -4.71 -2.24 13.76
CA ILE A 74 -4.13 -2.39 12.42
C ILE A 74 -4.64 -1.31 11.48
N GLN A 75 -5.96 -1.12 11.42
CA GLN A 75 -6.57 -0.10 10.59
C GLN A 75 -6.11 1.31 10.97
N LYS A 76 -5.99 1.61 12.28
CA LYS A 76 -5.48 2.90 12.75
C LYS A 76 -4.02 3.12 12.38
N ALA A 77 -3.18 2.10 12.50
CA ALA A 77 -1.77 2.15 12.13
C ALA A 77 -1.61 2.36 10.63
N LEU A 78 -2.34 1.61 9.80
CA LEU A 78 -2.33 1.73 8.34
C LEU A 78 -2.87 3.08 7.86
N LYS A 79 -3.93 3.63 8.47
CA LYS A 79 -4.38 5.00 8.18
C LYS A 79 -3.28 6.03 8.39
N ARG A 80 -2.49 5.90 9.46
CA ARG A 80 -1.33 6.76 9.70
C ARG A 80 -0.22 6.55 8.67
N ILE A 81 0.00 5.31 8.22
CA ILE A 81 0.93 5.00 7.13
C ILE A 81 0.44 5.68 5.84
N PHE A 82 -0.81 5.52 5.43
CA PHE A 82 -1.39 6.17 4.24
C PHE A 82 -1.15 7.68 4.22
N LEU A 83 -1.30 8.36 5.37
CA LEU A 83 -1.02 9.80 5.48
C LEU A 83 0.47 10.15 5.36
N LYS A 84 1.38 9.27 5.81
CA LYS A 84 2.83 9.47 5.63
C LYS A 84 3.22 9.31 4.17
N VAL A 85 2.63 8.32 3.51
CA VAL A 85 3.01 7.91 2.16
C VAL A 85 2.38 8.74 1.06
N GLN A 86 1.27 9.42 1.35
CA GLN A 86 0.68 10.40 0.43
C GLN A 86 1.71 11.44 -0.03
N LYS A 87 2.73 11.75 0.78
CA LYS A 87 3.80 12.70 0.43
C LYS A 87 4.91 12.10 -0.44
N GLN A 88 4.97 10.78 -0.56
CA GLN A 88 6.03 10.03 -1.23
C GLN A 88 5.61 9.52 -2.61
N ASP A 89 4.39 9.87 -3.05
CA ASP A 89 3.86 9.71 -4.41
C ASP A 89 3.90 8.24 -4.91
N PHE A 90 3.55 7.28 -4.06
CA PHE A 90 3.52 5.85 -4.41
C PHE A 90 2.13 5.22 -4.28
N ASN A 91 1.96 4.04 -4.89
CA ASN A 91 0.65 3.43 -5.13
C ASN A 91 0.52 1.98 -4.65
N CYS A 92 1.54 1.44 -3.97
CA CYS A 92 1.51 0.08 -3.47
C CYS A 92 2.27 -0.01 -2.14
N LEU A 93 1.75 -0.83 -1.23
CA LEU A 93 2.30 -1.13 0.08
C LEU A 93 2.23 -2.62 0.33
N GLU A 94 3.28 -3.18 0.89
CA GLU A 94 3.27 -4.54 1.43
C GLU A 94 3.48 -4.47 2.93
N VAL A 95 2.61 -5.12 3.71
CA VAL A 95 2.85 -5.29 5.13
C VAL A 95 3.95 -6.32 5.34
N THR A 96 5.05 -5.92 5.94
CA THR A 96 6.21 -6.79 6.13
C THR A 96 6.33 -7.31 7.55
N GLU A 97 5.84 -6.54 8.53
CA GLU A 97 5.95 -6.92 9.93
C GLU A 97 4.77 -6.38 10.74
N MET A 98 4.37 -7.15 11.74
CA MET A 98 3.42 -6.74 12.78
C MET A 98 3.99 -7.19 14.13
N VAL A 99 4.35 -6.23 14.98
CA VAL A 99 5.00 -6.49 16.27
C VAL A 99 4.15 -5.97 17.41
N GLU A 100 3.79 -6.85 18.34
CA GLU A 100 3.25 -6.47 19.65
C GLU A 100 4.37 -6.27 20.66
N ASN A 101 4.29 -5.19 21.43
CA ASN A 101 5.26 -4.84 22.46
C ASN A 101 4.55 -4.22 23.67
N ARG A 102 5.32 -4.00 24.75
CA ARG A 102 4.85 -3.32 25.95
C ARG A 102 5.88 -2.32 26.44
N PHE A 103 5.41 -1.14 26.86
CA PHE A 103 6.24 -0.13 27.53
C PHE A 103 5.56 0.25 28.84
N LEU A 104 6.25 0.05 29.97
CA LEU A 104 5.71 0.27 31.33
C LEU A 104 4.35 -0.41 31.57
N GLY A 105 4.17 -1.63 31.05
CA GLY A 105 2.93 -2.40 31.17
C GLY A 105 1.84 -2.02 30.16
N VAL A 106 2.00 -0.96 29.38
CA VAL A 106 1.04 -0.54 28.36
C VAL A 106 1.35 -1.25 27.02
N PRO A 107 0.41 -2.01 26.43
CA PRO A 107 0.62 -2.66 25.15
C PRO A 107 0.61 -1.65 24.00
N TYR A 108 1.45 -1.89 23.01
CA TYR A 108 1.42 -1.19 21.73
C TYR A 108 1.77 -2.13 20.59
N THR A 109 1.26 -1.82 19.41
CA THR A 109 1.49 -2.55 18.17
C THR A 109 2.23 -1.66 17.20
N THR A 110 3.25 -2.20 16.54
CA THR A 110 3.96 -1.54 15.43
C THR A 110 3.70 -2.33 14.16
N ILE A 111 3.31 -1.62 13.11
CA ILE A 111 3.15 -2.19 11.76
C ILE A 111 4.20 -1.59 10.87
N CYS A 112 4.95 -2.44 10.20
CA CYS A 112 5.95 -2.09 9.20
C CYS A 112 5.43 -2.43 7.82
N THR A 113 5.68 -1.53 6.87
CA THR A 113 5.31 -1.71 5.47
C THR A 113 6.48 -1.33 4.59
N HIS A 114 6.59 -1.99 3.45
CA HIS A 114 7.48 -1.59 2.39
C HIS A 114 6.72 -0.89 1.29
N SER A 115 7.24 0.26 0.89
CA SER A 115 6.70 1.08 -0.17
C SER A 115 7.05 0.47 -1.53
N ARG A 116 6.06 0.40 -2.41
CA ARG A 116 6.22 -0.12 -3.77
C ARG A 116 5.56 0.84 -4.77
N HIS A 117 6.07 0.86 -6.00
CA HIS A 117 5.48 1.65 -7.07
C HIS A 117 5.24 0.82 -8.32
N ILE A 118 3.99 0.78 -8.78
CA ILE A 118 3.56 0.07 -9.97
C ILE A 118 3.41 1.08 -11.11
N GLN A 119 4.10 0.85 -12.22
CA GLN A 119 4.04 1.72 -13.41
C GLN A 119 4.42 0.92 -14.67
N GLN A 120 4.09 1.46 -15.84
CA GLN A 120 4.44 0.81 -17.11
C GLN A 120 5.95 0.90 -17.42
N GLY A 121 6.57 2.06 -17.17
CA GLY A 121 7.98 2.31 -17.46
C GLY A 121 8.94 1.39 -16.69
N CYS A 122 10.08 1.07 -17.32
CA CYS A 122 11.14 0.24 -16.72
C CYS A 122 12.12 1.01 -15.84
N LEU A 123 12.09 2.35 -15.87
CA LEU A 123 12.83 3.22 -14.97
C LEU A 123 11.84 3.86 -13.99
N LEU A 124 12.14 3.81 -12.69
CA LEU A 124 11.30 4.44 -11.67
C LEU A 124 11.14 5.94 -11.97
N ASP A 125 9.89 6.38 -12.09
CA ASP A 125 9.58 7.78 -12.33
C ASP A 125 10.02 8.67 -11.15
N SER A 126 10.48 9.87 -11.47
CA SER A 126 10.84 10.86 -10.43
C SER A 126 9.61 11.18 -9.56
N PRO A 127 9.80 11.58 -8.29
CA PRO A 127 8.68 11.95 -7.43
C PRO A 127 7.74 12.98 -8.07
N GLN A 128 8.29 13.93 -8.85
CA GLN A 128 7.51 14.95 -9.54
C GLN A 128 6.59 14.35 -10.61
N VAL A 129 7.09 13.43 -11.44
CA VAL A 129 6.30 12.76 -12.47
C VAL A 129 5.20 11.92 -11.84
N ARG A 130 5.54 11.15 -10.80
CA ARG A 130 4.57 10.31 -10.07
C ARG A 130 3.42 11.11 -9.47
N ARG A 131 3.71 12.31 -8.95
CA ARG A 131 2.71 13.24 -8.40
C ARG A 131 1.79 13.82 -9.46
N MET A 132 2.32 14.17 -10.63
CA MET A 132 1.50 14.66 -11.75
C MET A 132 0.54 13.58 -12.24
N THR A 133 1.02 12.34 -12.40
CA THR A 133 0.18 11.20 -12.77
C THR A 133 -0.91 10.88 -11.74
N GLN A 134 -0.70 11.21 -10.45
CA GLN A 134 -1.73 11.12 -9.43
C GLN A 134 -2.83 12.17 -9.60
N HIS A 135 -2.45 13.44 -9.79
CA HIS A 135 -3.41 14.53 -9.98
C HIS A 135 -4.26 14.36 -11.24
N ASP A 136 -3.66 13.89 -12.34
CA ASP A 136 -4.39 13.63 -13.58
C ASP A 136 -5.41 12.49 -13.46
N ALA A 137 -5.19 11.55 -12.54
CA ALA A 137 -6.14 10.47 -12.25
C ALA A 137 -7.31 10.92 -11.35
N GLU A 138 -7.15 12.04 -10.63
CA GLU A 138 -8.16 12.59 -9.70
C GLU A 138 -9.14 13.54 -10.40
N TRP A 139 -8.74 14.17 -11.52
CA TRP A 139 -9.63 15.01 -12.34
C TRP A 139 -10.25 14.21 -13.49
N PRO A 140 -11.59 14.16 -13.63
CA PRO A 140 -12.18 13.63 -14.84
C PRO A 140 -11.82 14.58 -15.98
N ARG A 141 -11.11 14.06 -17.00
CA ARG A 141 -11.00 14.75 -18.27
C ARG A 141 -12.43 14.91 -18.80
N GLY A 142 -12.89 16.16 -18.81
CA GLY A 142 -14.24 16.54 -19.21
C GLY A 142 -14.60 16.15 -20.63
#